data_AF-A0A6N8HIQ8-F1
#
_entry.id   AF-A0A6N8HIQ8-F1
#
_cell.length_a   1.000
_cell.length_b   1.000
_cell.length_c   1.000
_cell.angle_alpha   90.00
_cell.angle_beta   90.00
_cell.angle_gamma   90.00
#
_symmetry.space_group_name_H-M   'P 1'
#
loop_
_entity.id
_entity.type
_entity.pdbx_description
1 polymer ?
#
loop_
_entity_poly.entity_id
_entity_poly.type
_entity_poly.pdbx_seq_one_letter_code
_entity_poly.pdbx_strand_id
1 'polypeptide(L)' 'MGTIICKECHNVIEHYDEEKVTTLYGKCPSCGKSES' A
#
# COMPACT_ATOMS: atom_id res chain seq x y z
N MET A 1 -2.60 13.33 -5.78
CA MET A 1 -3.14 12.25 -4.94
C MET A 1 -2.41 10.96 -5.29
N GLY A 2 -1.56 10.49 -4.40
CA GLY A 2 -0.89 9.20 -4.52
C GLY A 2 -1.63 8.13 -3.71
N THR A 3 -1.47 6.87 -4.11
CA THR A 3 -2.12 5.74 -3.44
C THR A 3 -1.15 4.59 -3.28
N ILE A 4 -1.07 4.06 -2.06
CA ILE A 4 -0.23 2.91 -1.73
C ILE A 4 -1.14 1.69 -1.69
N ILE A 5 -0.84 0.69 -2.51
CA ILE A 5 -1.59 -0.57 -2.62
C ILE A 5 -0.72 -1.72 -2.14
N CYS A 6 -1.31 -2.70 -1.47
CA CYS A 6 -0.59 -3.90 -1.08
C CYS A 6 -0.34 -4.80 -2.30
N LYS A 7 0.92 -5.18 -2.53
CA LYS A 7 1.29 -6.06 -3.64
C LYS A 7 0.75 -7.50 -3.50
N GLU A 8 0.46 -7.94 -2.28
CA GLU A 8 -0.03 -9.31 -2.01
C GLU A 8 -1.55 -9.40 -2.10
N CYS A 9 -2.29 -8.55 -1.38
CA CYS A 9 -3.75 -8.61 -1.32
C CYS A 9 -4.46 -7.56 -2.18
N HIS A 10 -3.72 -6.69 -2.89
CA HIS A 10 -4.26 -5.59 -3.70
C HIS A 10 -5.21 -4.63 -2.94
N ASN A 11 -5.16 -4.62 -1.60
CA ASN A 11 -5.89 -3.66 -0.79
C ASN A 11 -5.17 -2.31 -0.74
N VAL A 12 -5.94 -1.24 -0.74
CA VAL A 12 -5.41 0.10 -0.51
C VAL A 12 -4.92 0.20 0.94
N ILE A 13 -3.64 0.53 1.10
CA ILE A 13 -3.00 0.71 2.39
C ILE A 13 -3.23 2.14 2.87
N GLU A 14 -2.93 3.12 2.02
CA GLU A 14 -3.01 4.53 2.38
C GLU A 14 -3.14 5.42 1.13
N HIS A 15 -3.79 6.57 1.29
CA HIS A 15 -3.79 7.65 0.32
C HIS A 15 -2.95 8.80 0.87
N TYR A 16 -2.03 9.33 0.07
CA TYR A 16 -1.21 10.47 0.43
C TYR A 16 -1.41 11.61 -0.56
N ASP A 17 -1.30 12.83 -0.06
CA ASP A 17 -1.37 13.99 -0.94
C ASP A 17 -0.03 14.18 -1.64
N GLU A 18 -0.10 14.29 -2.96
CA GLU A 18 1.07 14.39 -3.82
C GLU A 18 0.63 15.13 -5.09
N GLU A 19 1.51 15.97 -5.64
CA GLU A 19 1.22 16.75 -6.85
C GLU A 19 1.01 15.87 -8.10
N LYS A 20 1.65 14.70 -8.19
CA LYS A 20 1.57 13.80 -9.34
C LYS A 20 0.85 12.50 -8.99
N VAL A 21 -0.21 12.11 -9.69
CA VAL A 21 -0.88 10.84 -9.38
C VAL A 21 0.09 9.67 -9.57
N THR A 22 0.46 9.02 -8.46
CA THR A 22 1.37 7.86 -8.46
C THR A 22 0.77 6.71 -7.66
N THR A 23 0.88 5.50 -8.21
CA THR A 23 0.47 4.27 -7.53
C THR A 23 1.71 3.54 -7.06
N LEU A 24 1.86 3.41 -5.75
CA LEU A 24 2.97 2.71 -5.12
C LEU A 24 2.49 1.35 -4.61
N TYR A 25 3.38 0.35 -4.65
CA TYR A 25 3.09 -0.99 -4.18
C TYR A 25 3.92 -1.32 -2.95
N GLY A 26 3.26 -1.58 -1.82
CA GLY A 26 3.87 -1.92 -0.54
C GLY A 26 3.40 -3.27 0.02
N LYS A 27 3.83 -3.59 1.24
CA LYS A 27 3.36 -4.76 1.99
C LYS A 27 2.58 -4.27 3.22
N CYS A 28 1.32 -4.65 3.33
CA CYS A 28 0.49 -4.24 4.46
C CYS A 28 0.80 -5.09 5.70
N PRO A 29 0.58 -4.58 6.92
CA PRO A 29 0.84 -5.34 8.15
C PRO A 29 -0.02 -6.59 8.27
N SER A 30 -1.20 -6.65 7.62
CA SER A 30 -2.01 -7.88 7.55
C SER A 30 -1.34 -9.00 6.77
N CYS A 31 -0.61 -8.70 5.69
CA CYS A 31 0.17 -9.67 4.93
C CYS A 31 1.58 -9.87 5.50
N GLY A 32 2.04 -8.97 6.37
CA GLY A 32 3.33 -9.03 7.05
C GLY A 32 3.38 -9.92 8.29
N LYS A 33 2.23 -10.41 8.77
CA LYS A 33 2.17 -11.39 9.86
C LYS A 33 2.46 -12.80 9.36
N SER A 34 3.71 -13.06 8.99
CA SER A 34 4.31 -14.35 9.30
C SER A 34 4.74 -14.26 10.76
N GLU A 35 3.83 -14.58 11.69
CA GLU A 35 4.16 -14.77 13.10
C GLU A 35 5.36 -15.73 13.21
N SER A 36 6.38 -15.30 13.95
CA SER A 36 7.42 -16.14 14.52
C SER A 36 7.38 -15.97 16.03
#